data_AF-A0A6I5X0A7-F1
#
_entry.id   AF-A0A6I5X0A7-F1
#
_cell.length_a   1.000
_cell.length_b   1.000
_cell.length_c   1.000
_cell.angle_alpha   90.00
_cell.angle_beta   90.00
_cell.angle_gamma   90.00
#
_symmetry.space_group_name_H-M   'P 1'
#
loop_
_entity.id
_entity.type
_entity.pdbx_description
1 polymer ?
#
loop_
_entity_poly.entity_id
_entity_poly.type
_entity_poly.pdbx_seq_one_letter_code
_entity_poly.pdbx_strand_id
1 'polypeptide(L)'
;MERLKVEQLVQFYGIGHSPVREAILLLSSSGLVIHEHLKGYRVAPVGRDDYDDVLDVYQRLYKLTLGMAMEFGDEAWEERVVVQLHRSAKVQPVAPDGDPGVRELWQRNYWELHGQLLSGCNSPLMLQLLGDIGFRVERYVNLFAELAHDAGRDVGVEHRAIVEAALARDKPRAIALIGEYFASAQPMRDSIHQALDRAETRPARRRNVAAI
;
A
#
# COMPACT_ATOMS: atom_id res chain seq x y z
N MET A 1 -7.92 9.89 17.33
CA MET A 1 -8.41 9.19 16.11
C MET A 1 -9.83 9.64 15.83
N GLU A 2 -10.14 9.90 14.56
CA GLU A 2 -11.37 10.56 14.12
C GLU A 2 -12.53 9.56 13.90
N ARG A 3 -13.76 9.98 14.20
CA ARG A 3 -14.98 9.18 13.98
C ARG A 3 -15.47 9.38 12.55
N LEU A 4 -15.90 8.30 11.91
CA LEU A 4 -16.50 8.34 10.57
C LEU A 4 -18.02 8.45 10.71
N LYS A 5 -18.55 9.67 10.57
CA LYS A 5 -19.99 9.90 10.54
C LYS A 5 -20.50 9.74 9.12
N VAL A 6 -21.43 8.81 8.92
CA VAL A 6 -22.00 8.48 7.60
C VAL A 6 -22.58 9.73 6.93
N GLU A 7 -23.28 10.57 7.70
CA GLU A 7 -23.93 11.78 7.21
C GLU A 7 -22.92 12.78 6.64
N GLN A 8 -21.75 12.92 7.28
CA GLN A 8 -20.70 13.83 6.80
C GLN A 8 -20.07 13.33 5.51
N LEU A 9 -19.87 12.01 5.39
CA LEU A 9 -19.32 11.39 4.19
C LEU A 9 -20.29 11.45 3.01
N VAL A 10 -21.59 11.22 3.26
CA VAL A 10 -22.66 11.42 2.27
C VAL A 10 -22.64 12.85 1.72
N GLN A 11 -22.56 13.86 2.58
CA GLN A 11 -22.50 15.26 2.17
C GLN A 11 -21.21 15.58 1.40
N PHE A 12 -20.07 15.06 1.85
CA PHE A 12 -18.77 15.33 1.24
C PHE A 12 -18.65 14.72 -0.17
N TYR A 13 -19.08 13.46 -0.34
CA TYR A 13 -18.96 12.76 -1.62
C TYR A 13 -20.17 12.96 -2.55
N GLY A 14 -21.29 13.50 -2.05
CA GLY A 14 -22.49 13.73 -2.85
C GLY A 14 -23.19 12.43 -3.29
N ILE A 15 -23.03 11.33 -2.54
CA ILE A 15 -23.60 10.01 -2.85
C ILE A 15 -24.52 9.52 -1.73
N GLY A 16 -25.37 8.54 -2.03
CA GLY A 16 -26.35 8.01 -1.06
C GLY A 16 -25.73 7.31 0.17
N HIS A 17 -26.56 7.06 1.19
CA HIS A 17 -26.12 6.40 2.43
C HIS A 17 -25.64 4.96 2.23
N SER A 18 -26.29 4.18 1.36
CA SER A 18 -25.93 2.77 1.12
C SER A 18 -24.50 2.60 0.62
N PRO A 19 -24.04 3.26 -0.47
CA PRO A 19 -22.67 3.11 -0.95
C PRO A 19 -21.63 3.61 0.06
N VAL A 20 -21.94 4.64 0.86
CA VAL A 20 -21.04 5.08 1.96
C VAL A 20 -20.91 4.01 3.03
N ARG A 21 -22.01 3.38 3.44
CA ARG A 21 -21.98 2.30 4.44
C ARG A 21 -21.23 1.07 3.93
N GLU A 22 -21.44 0.71 2.66
CA GLU A 22 -20.69 -0.37 2.01
C GLU A 22 -19.19 -0.06 1.98
N ALA A 23 -18.79 1.15 1.59
CA ALA A 23 -17.39 1.57 1.61
C ALA A 23 -16.79 1.48 3.02
N ILE A 24 -17.51 1.92 4.06
CA ILE A 24 -17.07 1.81 5.46
C ILE A 24 -16.91 0.33 5.88
N LEU A 25 -17.82 -0.55 5.46
CA LEU A 25 -17.73 -1.98 5.75
C LEU A 25 -16.52 -2.62 5.07
N LEU A 26 -16.24 -2.28 3.80
CA LEU A 26 -15.06 -2.74 3.07
C LEU A 26 -13.76 -2.27 3.75
N LEU A 27 -13.70 -1.00 4.17
CA LEU A 27 -12.56 -0.47 4.92
C LEU A 27 -12.43 -1.11 6.31
N SER A 28 -13.54 -1.57 6.89
CA SER A 28 -13.53 -2.29 8.16
C SER A 28 -13.02 -3.72 7.99
N SER A 29 -13.36 -4.41 6.90
CA SER A 29 -12.83 -5.75 6.62
C SER A 29 -11.34 -5.74 6.29
N SER A 30 -10.83 -4.66 5.66
CA SER A 30 -9.40 -4.49 5.40
C SER A 30 -8.60 -3.90 6.57
N GLY A 31 -9.24 -3.65 7.72
CA GLY A 31 -8.57 -3.18 8.94
C GLY A 31 -8.18 -1.70 8.94
N LEU A 32 -8.66 -0.89 7.99
CA LEU A 32 -8.44 0.56 7.96
C LEU A 32 -9.43 1.33 8.85
N VAL A 33 -10.58 0.71 9.11
CA VAL A 33 -11.64 1.21 9.99
C VAL A 33 -11.92 0.17 11.05
N ILE A 34 -12.24 0.61 12.26
CA ILE A 34 -12.75 -0.26 13.32
C ILE A 34 -14.14 0.16 13.73
N HIS A 35 -14.96 -0.84 14.03
CA HIS A 35 -16.28 -0.66 14.60
C HIS A 35 -16.21 -0.70 16.13
N GLU A 36 -16.68 0.35 16.78
CA GLU A 36 -16.84 0.42 18.22
C GLU A 36 -18.31 0.20 18.58
N HIS A 37 -18.59 -0.83 19.39
CA HIS A 37 -19.95 -1.14 19.83
C HIS A 37 -20.63 0.10 20.44
N LEU A 38 -21.84 0.43 19.96
CA LEU A 38 -22.64 1.61 20.33
C LEU A 38 -21.99 2.99 20.03
N LYS A 39 -20.85 3.03 19.34
CA LYS A 39 -20.15 4.28 18.99
C LYS A 39 -19.93 4.46 17.48
N GLY A 40 -20.24 3.44 16.69
CA GLY A 40 -20.15 3.47 15.23
C GLY A 40 -18.73 3.17 14.72
N TYR A 41 -18.35 3.79 13.60
CA TYR A 41 -17.07 3.54 12.94
C TYR A 41 -16.05 4.64 13.22
N ARG A 42 -14.77 4.26 13.30
CA ARG A 42 -13.65 5.19 13.44
C ARG A 42 -12.46 4.69 12.64
N VAL A 43 -11.56 5.61 12.29
CA VAL A 43 -10.27 5.24 11.69
C VAL A 43 -9.50 4.35 12.66
N ALA A 44 -8.95 3.25 12.13
CA ALA A 44 -8.13 2.32 12.89
C ALA A 44 -6.89 3.05 13.44
N PRO A 45 -6.45 2.76 14.68
CA PRO A 45 -5.25 3.36 15.23
C PRO A 45 -4.02 3.07 14.35
N VAL A 46 -3.02 3.95 14.46
CA VAL A 46 -1.70 3.82 13.83
C VAL A 46 -0.67 3.82 14.94
N GLY A 47 0.38 3.02 14.79
CA GLY A 47 1.46 2.90 15.76
C GLY A 47 2.65 2.18 15.15
N ARG A 48 3.82 2.33 15.79
CA ARG A 48 5.07 1.75 15.30
C ARG A 48 5.02 0.23 15.23
N ASP A 49 4.55 -0.42 16.29
CA ASP A 49 4.48 -1.89 16.35
C ASP A 49 3.50 -2.48 15.32
N ASP A 50 2.36 -1.82 15.08
CA ASP A 50 1.41 -2.23 14.03
C ASP A 50 2.02 -2.06 12.63
N TYR A 51 2.78 -0.99 12.39
CA TYR A 51 3.46 -0.80 11.12
C TYR A 51 4.50 -1.90 10.85
N ASP A 52 5.34 -2.21 11.85
CA ASP A 52 6.38 -3.23 11.73
C ASP A 52 5.77 -4.63 11.47
N ASP A 53 4.69 -4.98 12.18
CA ASP A 53 3.97 -6.24 12.00
C ASP A 53 3.31 -6.34 10.62
N VAL A 54 2.55 -5.32 10.22
CA VAL A 54 1.87 -5.27 8.91
C VAL A 54 2.88 -5.39 7.77
N LEU A 55 4.02 -4.70 7.87
CA LEU A 55 5.05 -4.74 6.86
C LEU A 55 5.75 -6.11 6.78
N ASP A 56 6.11 -6.73 7.91
CA ASP A 56 6.72 -8.07 7.93
C ASP A 56 5.79 -9.11 7.29
N VAL A 57 4.51 -9.11 7.68
CA VAL A 57 3.50 -10.01 7.12
C VAL A 57 3.33 -9.78 5.62
N TYR A 58 3.24 -8.52 5.18
CA TYR A 58 3.14 -8.16 3.76
C TYR A 58 4.32 -8.72 2.96
N GLN A 59 5.55 -8.52 3.42
CA GLN A 59 6.74 -8.99 2.69
C GLN A 59 6.79 -10.52 2.57
N ARG A 60 6.39 -11.25 3.63
CA ARG A 60 6.33 -12.73 3.63
C ARG A 60 5.28 -13.23 2.65
N LEU A 61 4.07 -12.68 2.71
CA LEU A 61 2.99 -13.06 1.80
C LEU A 61 3.31 -12.68 0.36
N TYR A 62 3.93 -11.53 0.13
CA TYR A 62 4.39 -11.12 -1.20
C TYR A 62 5.35 -12.16 -1.79
N LYS A 63 6.38 -12.55 -1.04
CA LYS A 63 7.38 -13.55 -1.48
C LYS A 63 6.74 -14.91 -1.79
N LEU A 64 5.83 -15.35 -0.92
CA LEU A 64 5.07 -16.58 -1.16
C LEU A 64 4.25 -16.50 -2.45
N THR A 65 3.50 -15.41 -2.62
CA THR A 65 2.63 -15.17 -3.77
C THR A 65 3.41 -15.05 -5.07
N LEU A 66 4.57 -14.38 -5.05
CA LEU A 66 5.46 -14.30 -6.19
C LEU A 66 5.98 -15.70 -6.57
N GLY A 67 6.38 -16.50 -5.58
CA GLY A 67 6.78 -17.88 -5.80
C GLY A 67 5.69 -18.73 -6.45
N MET A 68 4.43 -18.53 -6.06
CA MET A 68 3.27 -19.17 -6.69
C MET A 68 3.00 -18.63 -8.10
N ALA A 69 3.15 -17.32 -8.32
CA ALA A 69 2.97 -16.71 -9.63
C ALA A 69 3.97 -17.24 -10.65
N MET A 70 5.21 -17.43 -10.23
CA MET A 70 6.25 -18.07 -11.03
C MET A 70 6.02 -19.58 -11.23
N GLU A 71 5.21 -20.23 -10.40
CA GLU A 71 4.91 -21.66 -10.55
C GLU A 71 3.71 -21.91 -11.45
N PHE A 72 2.67 -21.08 -11.33
CA PHE A 72 1.36 -21.30 -11.98
C PHE A 72 1.02 -20.30 -13.08
N GLY A 73 1.78 -19.21 -13.23
CA GLY A 73 1.53 -18.19 -14.25
C GLY A 73 1.73 -18.74 -15.66
N ASP A 74 0.81 -18.41 -16.56
CA ASP A 74 0.79 -18.81 -17.97
C ASP A 74 1.41 -17.75 -18.90
N GLU A 75 1.44 -18.01 -20.20
CA GLU A 75 1.94 -17.06 -21.21
C GLU A 75 1.17 -15.73 -21.17
N ALA A 76 -0.15 -15.78 -20.97
CA ALA A 76 -0.96 -14.57 -20.85
C ALA A 76 -0.59 -13.73 -19.62
N TRP A 77 -0.19 -14.36 -18.51
CA TRP A 77 0.37 -13.66 -17.35
C TRP A 77 1.70 -13.00 -17.69
N GLU A 78 2.62 -13.70 -18.35
CA GLU A 78 3.91 -13.13 -18.77
C GLU A 78 3.71 -11.88 -19.64
N GLU A 79 2.82 -11.93 -20.62
CA GLU A 79 2.47 -10.78 -21.46
C GLU A 79 1.96 -9.59 -20.65
N ARG A 80 1.02 -9.81 -19.71
CA ARG A 80 0.48 -8.75 -18.85
C ARG A 80 1.58 -8.10 -18.00
N VAL A 81 2.49 -8.90 -17.46
CA VAL A 81 3.62 -8.41 -16.65
C VAL A 81 4.57 -7.57 -17.50
N VAL A 82 4.95 -8.04 -18.69
CA VAL A 82 5.83 -7.29 -19.61
C VAL A 82 5.19 -5.95 -20.02
N VAL A 83 3.92 -5.98 -20.41
CA VAL A 83 3.19 -4.76 -20.80
C VAL A 83 3.12 -3.78 -19.64
N GLN A 84 2.85 -4.26 -18.42
CA GLN A 84 2.74 -3.37 -17.26
C GLN A 84 4.10 -2.82 -16.83
N LEU A 85 5.19 -3.59 -16.94
CA LEU A 85 6.55 -3.09 -16.72
C LEU A 85 6.91 -1.96 -17.70
N HIS A 86 6.53 -2.11 -18.97
CA HIS A 86 6.74 -1.06 -19.97
C HIS A 86 5.94 0.21 -19.67
N ARG A 87 4.70 0.06 -19.14
CA ARG A 87 3.87 1.19 -18.72
C ARG A 87 4.47 1.88 -17.51
N SER A 88 4.88 1.14 -16.48
CA SER A 88 5.44 1.71 -15.26
C SER A 88 6.75 2.47 -15.52
N ALA A 89 7.59 1.98 -16.45
CA ALA A 89 8.83 2.65 -16.84
C ALA A 89 8.63 4.04 -17.48
N LYS A 90 7.41 4.37 -17.95
CA LYS A 90 7.09 5.68 -18.54
C LYS A 90 6.60 6.69 -17.50
N VAL A 91 6.32 6.26 -16.28
CA VAL A 91 5.81 7.11 -15.23
C VAL A 91 6.99 7.64 -14.42
N GLN A 92 7.16 8.96 -14.44
CA GLN A 92 8.25 9.61 -13.73
C GLN A 92 8.06 9.46 -12.22
N PRO A 93 9.13 9.24 -11.44
CA PRO A 93 9.09 9.34 -9.99
C PRO A 93 8.56 10.70 -9.55
N VAL A 94 7.81 10.71 -8.45
CA VAL A 94 7.18 11.91 -7.93
C VAL A 94 8.20 12.68 -7.09
N ALA A 95 8.37 13.99 -7.34
CA ALA A 95 9.07 14.86 -6.41
C ALA A 95 8.23 15.02 -5.11
N PRO A 96 8.84 15.23 -3.94
CA PRO A 96 8.14 15.38 -2.65
C PRO A 96 7.05 16.47 -2.63
N ASP A 97 7.21 17.48 -3.47
CA ASP A 97 6.38 18.67 -3.69
C ASP A 97 5.68 18.67 -5.07
N GLY A 98 5.60 17.50 -5.71
CA GLY A 98 5.00 17.30 -7.01
C GLY A 98 3.47 17.40 -7.03
N ASP A 99 2.92 17.51 -8.25
CA ASP A 99 1.48 17.55 -8.51
C ASP A 99 0.76 16.32 -7.91
N PRO A 100 -0.34 16.50 -7.14
CA PRO A 100 -1.09 15.40 -6.52
C PRO A 100 -1.59 14.33 -7.52
N GLY A 101 -1.98 14.73 -8.73
CA GLY A 101 -2.40 13.82 -9.79
C GLY A 101 -1.24 13.01 -10.37
N VAL A 102 -0.03 13.59 -10.43
CA VAL A 102 1.20 12.85 -10.78
C VAL A 102 1.52 11.81 -9.70
N ARG A 103 1.35 12.17 -8.42
CA ARG A 103 1.50 11.23 -7.31
C ARG A 103 0.53 10.06 -7.39
N GLU A 104 -0.74 10.35 -7.61
CA GLU A 104 -1.79 9.33 -7.76
C GLU A 104 -1.49 8.41 -8.95
N LEU A 105 -1.08 8.96 -10.10
CA LEU A 105 -0.71 8.19 -11.28
C LEU A 105 0.47 7.24 -10.99
N TRP A 106 1.50 7.73 -10.30
CA TRP A 106 2.64 6.92 -9.92
C TRP A 106 2.25 5.80 -8.95
N GLN A 107 1.47 6.10 -7.91
CA GLN A 107 0.97 5.08 -6.98
C GLN A 107 0.12 4.03 -7.68
N ARG A 108 -0.79 4.44 -8.57
CA ARG A 108 -1.59 3.49 -9.35
C ARG A 108 -0.74 2.56 -10.21
N ASN A 109 0.28 3.09 -10.88
CA ASN A 109 1.17 2.27 -11.70
C ASN A 109 2.02 1.31 -10.86
N TYR A 110 2.46 1.74 -9.67
CA TYR A 110 3.12 0.89 -8.69
C TYR A 110 2.22 -0.31 -8.32
N TRP A 111 0.98 -0.04 -7.92
CA TRP A 111 -0.01 -1.06 -7.58
C TRP A 111 -0.32 -2.01 -8.74
N GLU A 112 -0.54 -1.47 -9.93
CA GLU A 112 -0.84 -2.28 -11.11
C GLU A 112 0.33 -3.21 -11.47
N LEU A 113 1.58 -2.75 -11.41
CA LEU A 113 2.73 -3.60 -11.70
C LEU A 113 2.84 -4.77 -10.72
N HIS A 114 2.81 -4.48 -9.41
CA HIS A 114 2.88 -5.51 -8.38
C HIS A 114 1.67 -6.46 -8.46
N GLY A 115 0.47 -5.93 -8.72
CA GLY A 115 -0.74 -6.73 -8.92
C GLY A 115 -0.63 -7.68 -10.11
N GLN A 116 -0.15 -7.21 -11.27
CA GLN A 116 0.05 -8.06 -12.45
C GLN A 116 1.13 -9.13 -12.20
N LEU A 117 2.26 -8.73 -11.61
CA LEU A 117 3.35 -9.64 -11.28
C LEU A 117 2.87 -10.81 -10.39
N LEU A 118 2.01 -10.53 -9.43
CA LEU A 118 1.50 -11.54 -8.50
C LEU A 118 0.26 -12.28 -9.00
N SER A 119 -0.44 -11.76 -10.01
CA SER A 119 -1.69 -12.33 -10.52
C SER A 119 -1.57 -13.77 -11.03
N GLY A 120 -0.37 -14.20 -11.42
CA GLY A 120 -0.10 -15.56 -11.86
C GLY A 120 -0.23 -16.61 -10.76
N CYS A 121 -0.44 -16.23 -9.49
CA CYS A 121 -0.53 -17.18 -8.38
C CYS A 121 -1.79 -18.06 -8.41
N ASN A 122 -2.75 -17.74 -9.30
CA ASN A 122 -4.02 -18.44 -9.50
C ASN A 122 -4.84 -18.63 -8.21
N SER A 123 -4.70 -17.73 -7.24
CA SER A 123 -5.44 -17.73 -5.98
C SER A 123 -6.09 -16.37 -5.72
N PRO A 124 -7.39 -16.24 -6.02
CA PRO A 124 -8.14 -15.01 -5.75
C PRO A 124 -8.10 -14.59 -4.29
N LEU A 125 -8.14 -15.56 -3.36
CA LEU A 125 -8.06 -15.31 -1.93
C LEU A 125 -6.69 -14.75 -1.53
N MET A 126 -5.60 -15.28 -2.10
CA MET A 126 -4.25 -14.77 -1.82
C MET A 126 -4.10 -13.31 -2.30
N LEU A 127 -4.60 -13.02 -3.50
CA LEU A 127 -4.56 -11.65 -4.05
C LEU A 127 -5.40 -10.68 -3.20
N GLN A 128 -6.57 -11.11 -2.73
CA GLN A 128 -7.40 -10.31 -1.84
C GLN A 128 -6.68 -10.01 -0.52
N LEU A 129 -6.15 -11.03 0.16
CA LEU A 129 -5.43 -10.87 1.43
C LEU A 129 -4.22 -9.94 1.29
N LEU A 130 -3.46 -10.09 0.21
CA LEU A 130 -2.31 -9.23 -0.04
C LEU A 130 -2.72 -7.79 -0.37
N GLY A 131 -3.82 -7.59 -1.10
CA GLY A 131 -4.39 -6.27 -1.35
C GLY A 131 -4.82 -5.59 -0.05
N ASP A 132 -5.57 -6.29 0.80
CA ASP A 132 -6.05 -5.78 2.09
C ASP A 132 -4.89 -5.35 3.00
N ILE A 133 -3.85 -6.19 3.11
CA ILE A 133 -2.65 -5.87 3.91
C ILE A 133 -1.85 -4.76 3.24
N GLY A 134 -1.73 -4.75 1.92
CA GLY A 134 -1.04 -3.72 1.16
C GLY A 134 -1.66 -2.34 1.40
N PHE A 135 -2.99 -2.22 1.44
CA PHE A 135 -3.64 -0.94 1.76
C PHE A 135 -3.31 -0.46 3.17
N ARG A 136 -3.12 -1.37 4.13
CA ARG A 136 -2.65 -1.02 5.47
C ARG A 136 -1.21 -0.51 5.45
N VAL A 137 -0.30 -1.14 4.69
CA VAL A 137 1.08 -0.63 4.48
C VAL A 137 1.05 0.75 3.84
N GLU A 138 0.29 0.91 2.77
CA GLU A 138 0.21 2.16 2.00
C GLU A 138 -0.34 3.31 2.85
N ARG A 139 -1.29 3.06 3.76
CA ARG A 139 -1.74 4.06 4.72
C ARG A 139 -0.57 4.69 5.48
N TYR A 140 0.40 3.88 5.92
CA TYR A 140 1.58 4.40 6.62
C TYR A 140 2.48 5.22 5.70
N VAL A 141 2.71 4.73 4.47
CA VAL A 141 3.48 5.47 3.46
C VAL A 141 2.82 6.82 3.15
N ASN A 142 1.51 6.84 2.93
CA ASN A 142 0.79 8.06 2.56
C ASN A 142 0.70 9.09 3.68
N LEU A 143 0.61 8.65 4.94
CA LEU A 143 0.47 9.56 6.09
C LEU A 143 1.81 10.02 6.68
N PHE A 144 2.86 9.19 6.59
CA PHE A 144 4.06 9.38 7.41
C PHE A 144 5.38 9.34 6.64
N ALA A 145 5.43 8.83 5.40
CA ALA A 145 6.68 8.74 4.66
C ALA A 145 7.14 10.08 4.11
N GLU A 146 8.42 10.38 4.29
CA GLU A 146 9.12 11.42 3.55
C GLU A 146 9.77 10.81 2.30
N LEU A 147 9.03 10.80 1.18
CA LEU A 147 9.44 10.14 -0.08
C LEU A 147 10.74 10.71 -0.67
N ALA A 148 11.17 11.90 -0.24
CA ALA A 148 12.44 12.51 -0.63
C ALA A 148 13.65 11.62 -0.34
N HIS A 149 13.57 10.78 0.70
CA HIS A 149 14.66 9.88 1.08
C HIS A 149 14.94 8.77 0.06
N ASP A 150 13.99 8.46 -0.82
CA ASP A 150 14.14 7.46 -1.89
C ASP A 150 14.46 8.11 -3.25
N ALA A 151 14.67 9.43 -3.33
CA ALA A 151 14.87 10.16 -4.60
C ALA A 151 16.13 9.72 -5.39
N GLY A 152 17.10 9.08 -4.73
CA GLY A 152 18.30 8.52 -5.38
C GLY A 152 18.13 7.08 -5.89
N ARG A 153 16.97 6.45 -5.66
CA ARG A 153 16.73 5.06 -5.98
C ARG A 153 16.12 4.91 -7.38
N ASP A 154 16.74 4.10 -8.22
CA ASP A 154 16.15 3.72 -9.50
C ASP A 154 15.23 2.51 -9.33
N VAL A 155 14.02 2.77 -8.86
CA VAL A 155 12.96 1.77 -8.67
C VAL A 155 12.65 1.04 -9.97
N GLY A 156 12.81 1.68 -11.12
CA GLY A 156 12.58 1.07 -12.43
C GLY A 156 13.59 -0.03 -12.77
N VAL A 157 14.86 0.16 -12.42
CA VAL A 157 15.90 -0.88 -12.57
C VAL A 157 15.61 -2.08 -11.66
N GLU A 158 15.22 -1.83 -10.41
CA GLU A 158 14.89 -2.89 -9.47
C GLU A 158 13.67 -3.70 -9.93
N HIS A 159 12.59 -3.02 -10.35
CA HIS A 159 11.40 -3.67 -10.92
C HIS A 159 11.73 -4.50 -12.16
N ARG A 160 12.58 -3.99 -13.05
CA ARG A 160 13.01 -4.73 -14.24
C ARG A 160 13.75 -6.00 -13.85
N ALA A 161 14.71 -5.93 -12.94
CA ALA A 161 15.48 -7.08 -12.50
C ALA A 161 14.58 -8.16 -11.85
N ILE A 162 13.60 -7.76 -11.04
CA ILE A 162 12.63 -8.67 -10.42
C ILE A 162 11.77 -9.36 -11.48
N VAL A 163 11.22 -8.59 -12.41
CA VAL A 163 10.37 -9.13 -13.49
C VAL A 163 11.18 -10.08 -14.38
N GLU A 164 12.39 -9.72 -14.78
CA GLU A 164 13.26 -10.59 -15.58
C GLU A 164 13.53 -11.93 -14.87
N ALA A 165 13.84 -11.91 -13.58
CA ALA A 165 14.03 -13.14 -12.80
C ALA A 165 12.72 -13.96 -12.68
N ALA A 166 11.58 -13.28 -12.53
CA ALA A 166 10.27 -13.92 -12.44
C ALA A 166 9.89 -14.63 -13.75
N LEU A 167 10.05 -13.96 -14.90
CA LEU A 167 9.76 -14.52 -16.23
C LEU A 167 10.74 -15.62 -16.61
N ALA A 168 12.01 -15.51 -16.20
CA ALA A 168 12.99 -16.59 -16.33
C ALA A 168 12.75 -17.78 -15.39
N ARG A 169 11.72 -17.71 -14.53
CA ARG A 169 11.37 -18.72 -13.52
C ARG A 169 12.51 -19.00 -12.52
N ASP A 170 13.44 -18.06 -12.36
CA ASP A 170 14.55 -18.13 -11.40
C ASP A 170 14.05 -17.69 -10.01
N LYS A 171 13.34 -18.61 -9.34
CA LYS A 171 12.71 -18.36 -8.04
C LYS A 171 13.70 -17.90 -6.97
N PRO A 172 14.88 -18.53 -6.77
CA PRO A 172 15.87 -18.04 -5.80
C PRO A 172 16.26 -16.59 -6.05
N ARG A 173 16.55 -16.22 -7.30
CA ARG A 173 16.92 -14.85 -7.65
C ARG A 173 15.77 -13.86 -7.46
N ALA A 174 14.57 -14.19 -7.91
CA ALA A 174 13.40 -13.32 -7.76
C ALA A 174 13.09 -13.03 -6.28
N ILE A 175 13.19 -14.03 -5.40
CA ILE A 175 12.97 -13.87 -3.95
C ILE A 175 14.10 -13.07 -3.27
N ALA A 176 15.34 -13.20 -3.74
CA ALA A 176 16.44 -12.37 -3.27
C ALA A 176 16.23 -10.90 -3.66
N LEU A 177 15.96 -10.63 -4.94
CA LEU A 177 15.75 -9.29 -5.47
C LEU A 177 14.57 -8.57 -4.81
N ILE A 178 13.45 -9.25 -4.55
CA ILE A 178 12.34 -8.61 -3.82
C ILE A 178 12.69 -8.35 -2.35
N GLY A 179 13.54 -9.17 -1.74
CA GLY A 179 14.10 -8.91 -0.41
C GLY A 179 14.94 -7.64 -0.39
N GLU A 180 15.84 -7.50 -1.36
CA GLU A 180 16.66 -6.31 -1.56
C GLU A 180 15.81 -5.07 -1.83
N TYR A 181 14.77 -5.19 -2.67
CA TYR A 181 13.81 -4.12 -2.96
C TYR A 181 13.08 -3.60 -1.71
N PHE A 182 12.67 -4.49 -0.80
CA PHE A 182 12.06 -4.04 0.46
C PHE A 182 13.11 -3.47 1.41
N ALA A 183 14.32 -4.04 1.42
CA ALA A 183 15.42 -3.55 2.24
C ALA A 183 15.86 -2.14 1.83
N SER A 184 15.95 -1.85 0.53
CA SER A 184 16.39 -0.54 0.01
C SER A 184 15.46 0.61 0.39
N ALA A 185 14.20 0.33 0.73
CA ALA A 185 13.27 1.32 1.28
C ALA A 185 13.53 1.68 2.76
N GLN A 186 14.61 1.22 3.39
CA GLN A 186 14.92 1.51 4.80
C GLN A 186 14.90 3.01 5.14
N PRO A 187 15.48 3.93 4.33
CA PRO A 187 15.44 5.36 4.64
C PRO A 187 14.01 5.90 4.75
N MET A 188 13.12 5.53 3.81
CA MET A 188 11.70 5.85 3.90
C MET A 188 11.06 5.26 5.17
N ARG A 189 11.39 4.01 5.53
CA ARG A 189 10.85 3.35 6.73
C ARG A 189 11.29 4.05 8.02
N ASP A 190 12.53 4.51 8.08
CA ASP A 190 13.03 5.30 9.20
C ASP A 190 12.28 6.63 9.33
N SER A 191 11.91 7.28 8.22
CA SER A 191 11.09 8.50 8.27
C SER A 191 9.69 8.24 8.84
N ILE A 192 9.08 7.10 8.50
CA ILE A 192 7.78 6.68 9.06
C ILE A 192 7.90 6.46 10.57
N HIS A 193 8.93 5.75 11.04
CA HIS A 193 9.17 5.56 12.48
C HIS A 193 9.33 6.89 13.20
N GLN A 194 10.15 7.79 12.70
CA GLN A 194 10.34 9.12 13.30
C GLN A 194 9.03 9.92 13.35
N ALA A 195 8.21 9.85 12.31
CA ALA A 195 6.92 10.54 12.27
C ALA A 195 5.90 9.95 13.27
N LEU A 196 5.89 8.62 13.44
CA LEU A 196 5.06 7.92 14.43
C LEU A 196 5.49 8.28 15.86
N ASP A 197 6.79 8.26 16.16
CA ASP A 197 7.33 8.64 17.47
C ASP A 197 6.97 10.09 17.84
N ARG A 198 7.03 11.02 16.86
CA ARG A 198 6.58 12.41 17.03
C ARG A 198 5.07 12.52 17.26
N ALA A 199 4.27 11.63 16.66
CA ALA A 199 2.83 11.61 16.84
C ALA A 199 2.42 11.07 18.22
N GLU A 200 3.16 10.09 18.76
CA GLU A 200 2.95 9.51 20.09
C GLU A 200 3.38 10.48 21.22
N THR A 201 4.45 11.24 21.01
CA THR A 201 4.97 12.22 21.98
C THR A 201 4.17 13.53 22.02
N ARG A 202 3.31 13.80 21.02
CA ARG A 202 2.44 14.98 21.01
C ARG A 202 1.28 14.76 21.99
N PRO A 203 1.14 15.56 23.07
CA PRO A 203 -0.01 15.44 23.96
C PRO A 203 -1.28 15.69 23.16
N ALA A 204 -2.30 14.86 23.38
CA ALA A 204 -3.59 14.97 22.71
C ALA A 204 -4.12 16.40 22.88
N ARG A 205 -3.97 17.24 21.85
CA ARG A 205 -4.57 18.57 21.84
C ARG A 205 -6.07 18.35 21.97
N ARG A 206 -6.62 18.65 23.16
CA ARG A 206 -8.04 18.91 23.34
C ARG A 206 -8.38 20.02 22.33
N ARG A 207 -8.96 19.65 21.19
CA ARG A 207 -9.67 20.60 20.34
C ARG A 207 -10.87 21.04 21.16
N ASN A 208 -10.70 22.13 21.91
CA ASN A 208 -11.82 22.92 22.41
C ASN A 208 -12.60 23.37 21.18
N VAL A 209 -13.72 22.71 20.90
CA VAL A 209 -14.80 23.32 20.12
C VAL A 209 -15.57 24.16 21.14
N ALA A 210 -15.03 25.35 21.41
CA ALA A 210 -15.81 26.45 21.95
C ALA A 210 -16.36 27.23 20.74
N ALA A 211 -17.68 27.40 20.72
CA ALA A 211 -18.46 28.41 20.01
C ALA A 211 -18.15 28.68 18.53
N ILE A 212 -19.09 28.36 17.64
CA ILE A 212 -20.06 29.29 17.02
C ILE A 212 -21.12 28.45 16.31
#